data_AF-A0A842Y2U4-F1
#
_entry.id   AF-A0A842Y2U4-F1
#
_cell.length_a   1.000
_cell.length_b   1.000
_cell.length_c   1.000
_cell.angle_alpha   90.00
_cell.angle_beta   90.00
_cell.angle_gamma   90.00
#
_symmetry.space_group_name_H-M   'P 1'
#
loop_
_entity.id
_entity.type
_entity.pdbx_description
1 polymer ?
#
loop_
_entity_poly.entity_id
_entity_poly.type
_entity_poly.pdbx_seq_one_letter_code
_entity_poly.pdbx_strand_id
1 'polypeptide(L)'
;MGHDAILQIRADREITDSETRSIYNIIERYSGHADCEFLDVKKGIDLYISSMNSGRHISSKIMKVLGGSKKESTKYLRLQDGKVVYRFTIRVKLPVEPSTARYGF
;
A
#
# COMPACT_ATOMS: atom_id res chain seq x y z
N MET A 1 -16.28 -7.02 5.72
CA MET A 1 -15.93 -7.13 4.29
C MET A 1 -14.55 -7.74 4.16
N GLY A 2 -14.29 -8.54 3.13
CA GLY A 2 -12.97 -9.12 2.91
C GLY A 2 -12.04 -8.11 2.26
N HIS A 3 -10.78 -8.06 2.69
CA HIS A 3 -9.74 -7.30 2.02
C HIS A 3 -9.10 -8.16 0.93
N ASP A 4 -9.22 -7.71 -0.32
CA ASP A 4 -8.74 -8.43 -1.51
C ASP A 4 -7.25 -8.19 -1.76
N ALA A 5 -6.70 -7.09 -1.25
CA ALA A 5 -5.28 -6.80 -1.30
C ALA A 5 -4.73 -6.23 0.01
N ILE A 6 -3.44 -6.45 0.21
CA ILE A 6 -2.63 -5.83 1.27
C ILE A 6 -1.52 -5.03 0.58
N LEU A 7 -1.42 -3.74 0.87
CA LEU A 7 -0.28 -2.91 0.51
C LEU A 7 0.62 -2.73 1.73
N GLN A 8 1.81 -3.31 1.65
CA GLN A 8 2.82 -3.27 2.71
C GLN A 8 3.90 -2.25 2.36
N ILE A 9 3.91 -1.12 3.05
CA ILE A 9 4.92 -0.07 2.89
C ILE A 9 5.98 -0.28 3.97
N ARG A 10 7.25 -0.36 3.59
CA ARG A 10 8.38 -0.69 4.48
C ARG A 10 9.58 0.20 4.22
N ALA A 11 10.40 0.40 5.23
CA ALA A 11 11.73 0.99 5.10
C ALA A 11 12.73 0.29 6.04
N ASP A 12 14.02 0.33 5.71
CA ASP A 12 15.08 -0.17 6.60
C ASP A 12 15.47 0.85 7.68
N ARG A 13 14.97 2.08 7.54
CA ARG A 13 15.02 3.23 8.46
C ARG A 13 13.63 3.57 8.99
N GLU A 14 13.54 4.58 9.85
CA GLU A 14 12.25 5.19 10.20
C GLU A 14 11.64 5.92 9.00
N ILE A 15 10.33 5.80 8.83
CA ILE A 15 9.57 6.57 7.84
C ILE A 15 9.31 7.93 8.43
N THR A 16 9.71 8.99 7.74
CA THR A 16 9.58 10.35 8.26
C THR A 16 8.12 10.81 8.26
N ASP A 17 7.76 11.77 9.12
CA ASP A 17 6.42 12.35 9.17
C ASP A 17 5.96 12.91 7.81
N SER A 18 6.90 13.46 7.02
CA SER A 18 6.61 13.99 5.69
C SER A 18 6.27 12.88 4.68
N GLU A 19 6.95 11.75 4.74
CA GLU A 19 6.65 10.58 3.91
C GLU A 19 5.35 9.93 4.36
N THR A 20 5.15 9.77 5.66
CA THR A 20 3.90 9.27 6.25
C THR A 20 2.70 10.11 5.80
N ARG A 21 2.79 11.44 5.89
CA ARG A 21 1.72 12.33 5.40
C ARG A 21 1.51 12.21 3.89
N SER A 22 2.58 12.12 3.10
CA SER A 22 2.46 11.90 1.65
C SER A 22 1.76 10.58 1.33
N ILE A 23 2.09 9.50 2.05
CA ILE A 23 1.45 8.18 1.92
C ILE A 23 -0.04 8.28 2.20
N TYR A 24 -0.43 8.89 3.33
CA TYR A 24 -1.84 9.07 3.68
C TYR A 24 -2.59 9.90 2.64
N ASN A 25 -2.03 11.02 2.19
CA ASN A 25 -2.63 11.86 1.16
C ASN A 25 -2.79 11.12 -0.18
N ILE A 26 -1.83 10.28 -0.56
CA ILE A 26 -1.93 9.44 -1.76
C ILE A 26 -3.05 8.40 -1.57
N ILE A 27 -3.13 7.75 -0.41
CA ILE A 27 -4.15 6.74 -0.15
C ILE A 27 -5.54 7.37 -0.18
N GLU A 28 -5.75 8.48 0.52
CA GLU A 28 -7.01 9.22 0.53
C GLU A 28 -7.44 9.65 -0.88
N ARG A 29 -6.50 10.16 -1.69
CA ARG A 29 -6.80 10.63 -3.04
C ARG A 29 -7.15 9.51 -4.01
N TYR A 30 -6.55 8.33 -3.84
CA TYR A 30 -6.57 7.26 -4.86
C TYR A 30 -7.25 5.96 -4.40
N SER A 31 -7.78 5.88 -3.17
CA SER A 31 -8.61 4.77 -2.69
C SER A 31 -9.94 4.68 -3.44
N GLY A 32 -10.49 5.82 -3.85
CA GLY A 32 -11.79 5.89 -4.51
C GLY A 32 -12.91 5.44 -3.57
N HIS A 33 -13.66 4.41 -3.96
CA HIS A 33 -14.68 3.77 -3.12
C HIS A 33 -14.19 2.50 -2.40
N ALA A 34 -12.89 2.22 -2.44
CA ALA A 34 -12.35 1.03 -1.78
C ALA A 34 -12.26 1.24 -0.26
N ASP A 35 -12.78 0.27 0.49
CA ASP A 35 -12.63 0.21 1.94
C ASP A 35 -11.15 0.02 2.27
N CYS A 36 -10.66 0.81 3.22
CA CYS A 36 -9.27 0.88 3.61
C CYS A 36 -9.14 0.76 5.13
N GLU A 37 -8.25 -0.11 5.59
CA GLU A 37 -7.92 -0.28 7.01
C GLU A 37 -6.40 -0.23 7.20
N PHE A 38 -5.96 0.63 8.12
CA PHE A 38 -4.55 0.88 8.40
C PHE A 38 -4.09 0.10 9.61
N LEU A 39 -2.89 -0.47 9.50
CA LEU A 39 -2.18 -1.09 10.60
C LEU A 39 -0.73 -0.59 10.62
N ASP A 40 -0.41 0.21 11.63
CA ASP A 40 0.97 0.62 11.87
C ASP A 40 1.79 -0.57 12.39
N VAL A 41 2.96 -0.77 11.80
CA VAL A 41 3.90 -1.83 12.17
C VAL A 41 5.27 -1.24 12.46
N LYS A 42 6.10 -1.95 13.25
CA LYS A 42 7.41 -1.47 13.76
C LYS A 42 8.33 -0.80 12.73
N LYS A 43 8.18 -1.10 11.42
CA LYS A 43 8.98 -0.51 10.33
C LYS A 43 8.15 -0.20 9.08
N GLY A 44 6.93 0.27 9.25
CA GLY A 44 6.10 0.70 8.14
C GLY A 44 4.61 0.66 8.40
N ILE A 45 3.84 0.58 7.31
CA ILE A 45 2.38 0.66 7.32
C ILE A 45 1.86 -0.51 6.49
N ASP A 46 0.85 -1.21 7.01
CA ASP A 46 0.02 -2.11 6.22
C ASP A 46 -1.32 -1.45 5.94
N LEU A 47 -1.68 -1.38 4.67
CA LEU A 47 -2.99 -0.96 4.21
C LEU A 47 -3.73 -2.19 3.68
N TYR A 48 -4.77 -2.59 4.37
CA TYR A 48 -5.72 -3.57 3.89
C TYR A 48 -6.77 -2.86 3.03
N ILE A 49 -6.99 -3.36 1.81
CA ILE A 49 -7.85 -2.68 0.84
C ILE A 49 -8.77 -3.67 0.12
N SER A 50 -10.05 -3.30 -0.02
CA SER A 50 -11.07 -4.14 -0.68
C SER A 50 -10.98 -4.17 -2.21
N SER A 51 -10.04 -3.44 -2.81
CA SER A 51 -9.82 -3.39 -4.26
C SER A 51 -8.35 -3.56 -4.62
N MET A 52 -8.02 -4.65 -5.31
CA MET A 52 -6.69 -4.87 -5.87
C MET A 52 -6.27 -3.74 -6.82
N ASN A 53 -7.19 -3.23 -7.63
CA ASN A 53 -6.90 -2.16 -8.60
C ASN A 53 -6.53 -0.86 -7.89
N SER A 54 -7.28 -0.49 -6.84
CA SER A 54 -6.95 0.66 -6.00
C SER A 54 -5.59 0.46 -5.33
N GLY A 55 -5.32 -0.73 -4.77
CA GLY A 55 -4.01 -1.04 -4.17
C GLY A 55 -2.84 -0.90 -5.15
N ARG A 56 -2.98 -1.40 -6.38
CA ARG A 56 -1.97 -1.22 -7.44
C ARG A 56 -1.78 0.25 -7.82
N HIS A 57 -2.87 0.99 -7.96
CA HIS A 57 -2.81 2.40 -8.33
C HIS A 57 -2.09 3.22 -7.24
N ILE A 58 -2.50 3.05 -5.98
CA ILE A 58 -1.87 3.68 -4.81
C ILE A 58 -0.38 3.33 -4.76
N SER A 59 -0.02 2.05 -4.84
CA SER A 59 1.40 1.64 -4.79
C SER A 59 2.23 2.29 -5.89
N SER A 60 1.66 2.45 -7.09
CA SER A 60 2.35 3.09 -8.23
C SER A 60 2.53 4.59 -8.01
N LYS A 61 1.57 5.25 -7.34
CA LYS A 61 1.69 6.67 -6.97
C LYS A 61 2.73 6.87 -5.87
N ILE A 62 2.78 6.00 -4.86
CA ILE A 62 3.83 6.01 -3.83
C ILE A 62 5.20 5.86 -4.50
N MET A 63 5.36 4.87 -5.38
CA MET A 63 6.61 4.66 -6.12
C MET A 63 7.00 5.89 -6.96
N LYS A 64 6.03 6.57 -7.58
CA LYS A 64 6.29 7.77 -8.39
C LYS A 64 6.73 8.97 -7.56
N VAL A 65 6.21 9.12 -6.34
CA VAL A 65 6.48 10.28 -5.47
C VAL A 65 7.67 10.04 -4.56
N LEU A 66 7.71 8.88 -3.89
CA LEU A 66 8.69 8.56 -2.85
C LEU A 66 9.79 7.60 -3.32
N GLY A 67 9.67 7.04 -4.53
CA GLY A 67 10.65 6.10 -5.08
C GLY A 67 10.60 4.72 -4.41
N GLY A 68 11.74 4.02 -4.47
CA GLY A 68 11.93 2.72 -3.83
C GLY A 68 11.80 1.54 -4.79
N SER A 69 11.31 0.41 -4.28
CA SER A 69 11.08 -0.81 -5.05
C SER A 69 9.72 -1.43 -4.72
N LYS A 70 9.13 -2.13 -5.71
CA LYS A 70 7.83 -2.80 -5.57
C LYS A 70 7.96 -4.29 -5.89
N LYS A 71 7.30 -5.13 -5.10
CA LYS A 71 7.09 -6.56 -5.39
C LYS A 71 5.63 -6.94 -5.19
N GLU A 72 5.07 -7.72 -6.12
CA GLU A 72 3.71 -8.24 -6.01
C GLU A 72 3.76 -9.76 -5.78
N SER A 73 2.79 -10.28 -5.02
CA SER A 73 2.59 -11.71 -4.82
C SER A 73 1.11 -12.02 -4.61
N THR A 74 0.74 -13.26 -4.87
CA THR A 74 -0.64 -13.75 -4.72
C THR A 74 -0.64 -15.01 -3.87
N LYS A 75 -1.66 -15.14 -3.02
CA LYS A 75 -1.91 -16.36 -2.26
C LYS A 75 -3.35 -16.78 -2.43
N TYR A 76 -3.57 -18.07 -2.66
CA TYR A 76 -4.91 -18.65 -2.58
C TYR A 76 -5.51 -18.36 -1.20
N LEU A 77 -6.72 -17.82 -1.17
CA LEU A 77 -7.41 -17.51 0.09
C LEU A 77 -8.51 -18.54 0.35
N ARG A 78 -9.44 -18.68 -0.59
CA ARG A 78 -10.60 -19.59 -0.47
C ARG A 78 -11.27 -19.82 -1.82
N LEU A 79 -12.21 -20.76 -1.85
CA LEU A 79 -13.24 -20.85 -2.88
C LEU A 79 -14.51 -20.15 -2.37
N GLN A 80 -15.09 -19.26 -3.16
CA GLN A 80 -16.35 -18.57 -2.86
C GLN A 80 -17.22 -18.61 -4.10
N ASP A 81 -18.44 -19.14 -3.99
CA ASP A 81 -19.40 -19.27 -5.09
C ASP A 81 -18.81 -19.93 -6.35
N GLY A 82 -18.01 -20.97 -6.14
CA GLY A 82 -17.31 -21.70 -7.21
C GLY A 82 -16.13 -20.94 -7.85
N LYS A 83 -15.83 -19.72 -7.38
CA LYS A 83 -14.70 -18.91 -7.85
C LYS A 83 -13.57 -18.89 -6.84
N VAL A 84 -12.33 -19.00 -7.33
CA VAL A 84 -11.15 -18.89 -6.46
C VAL A 84 -10.92 -17.43 -6.11
N VAL A 85 -10.90 -17.14 -4.81
CA VAL A 85 -10.53 -15.84 -4.26
C VAL A 85 -9.06 -15.89 -3.88
N TYR A 86 -8.29 -14.96 -4.45
CA TYR A 86 -6.89 -14.75 -4.11
C TYR A 86 -6.74 -13.51 -3.24
N ARG A 87 -5.80 -13.55 -2.30
CA ARG A 87 -5.31 -12.34 -1.64
C ARG A 87 -4.06 -11.86 -2.36
N PHE A 88 -4.09 -10.60 -2.79
CA PHE A 88 -2.93 -9.94 -3.37
C PHE A 88 -2.11 -9.25 -2.28
N THR A 89 -0.79 -9.30 -2.38
CA THR A 89 0.09 -8.54 -1.50
C THR A 89 1.07 -7.77 -2.35
N ILE A 90 1.05 -6.45 -2.19
CA ILE A 90 1.94 -5.51 -2.86
C ILE A 90 2.87 -4.98 -1.78
N ARG A 91 4.16 -5.23 -1.91
CA ARG A 91 5.18 -4.71 -1.01
C ARG A 91 5.91 -3.56 -1.68
N VAL A 92 5.87 -2.39 -1.05
CA VAL A 92 6.69 -1.23 -1.39
C VAL A 92 7.79 -1.09 -0.34
N LYS A 93 9.05 -1.08 -0.79
CA LYS A 93 10.20 -0.77 0.06
C LYS A 93 10.72 0.61 -0.32
N LEU A 94 10.59 1.57 0.58
CA LEU A 94 11.08 2.94 0.43
C LEU A 94 12.62 2.96 0.36
N PRO A 95 13.21 4.01 -0.25
CA PRO A 95 14.66 4.16 -0.33
C PRO A 95 15.33 4.27 1.05
N VAL A 96 16.64 3.99 1.08
CA VAL A 96 17.48 4.13 2.29
C VAL A 96 17.46 5.57 2.78
N GLU A 97 17.59 6.54 1.88
CA GLU A 97 17.44 7.96 2.20
C GLU A 97 15.96 8.39 2.15
N PRO A 98 15.49 9.24 3.08
CA PRO A 98 14.16 9.85 3.01
C PRO A 98 13.94 10.63 1.71
N SER A 99 12.76 10.47 1.12
CA SER A 99 12.39 11.31 -0.04
C SER A 99 12.20 12.76 0.41
N THR A 100 12.76 13.70 -0.34
CA THR A 100 12.48 15.14 -0.19
C THR A 100 11.20 15.56 -0.89
N ALA A 101 10.66 14.71 -1.77
CA ALA A 101 9.40 14.96 -2.46
C ALA A 101 8.21 14.86 -1.50
N ARG A 102 7.17 15.60 -1.80
CA ARG A 102 5.97 15.75 -0.97
C ARG A 102 4.72 15.67 -1.83
N TYR A 103 3.65 15.11 -1.27
CA TYR A 103 2.35 15.05 -1.93
C TYR A 103 1.24 15.56 -1.01
N GLY A 104 0.42 16.50 -1.51
CA GLY A 104 -0.73 17.05 -0.78
C GLY A 104 -0.36 17.96 0.40
N PHE A 105 0.71 18.75 0.25
CA PHE A 105 1.11 19.80 1.21
C PHE A 105 0.75 21.16 0.64
#